data_AF-A0A5N3ZZR0-F1
#
_entry.id   AF-A0A5N3ZZR0-F1
#
_cell.length_a   1.000
_cell.length_b   1.000
_cell.length_c   1.000
_cell.angle_alpha   90.00
_cell.angle_beta   90.00
_cell.angle_gamma   90.00
#
_symmetry.space_group_name_H-M   'P 1'
#
loop_
_entity.id
_entity.type
_entity.pdbx_description
1 polymer ?
#
loop_
_entity_poly.entity_id
_entity_poly.type
_entity_poly.pdbx_seq_one_letter_code
_entity_poly.pdbx_strand_id
1 'polypeptide(L)'
;MELYKIPNNLSLQGNLAENWRKFKQSFKIFMKATGKDAKDGETKVAIFLNIIGEEAVEVFNTMFISDDDRKDIDKVIEAFEGYCLPKTNVVYERFVFHKRNQCEGESFEQFLTDLTKLASTCDFKTLNEEMIRDRVVLGVQDLNLQEKLLRTEGLTLQKTVEICKAFEITKEQMKQIKDPQLRSVNKIANKKPMEKTGNTSNQSSNRKEEFKCKRCQRTHGPRECPAYGVRCRLCGNLIAFSAE
;
A
#
# COMPACT_ATOMS: atom_id res chain seq x y z
N MET A 1 -41.58 -2.74 16.35
CA MET A 1 -41.63 -2.64 14.88
C MET A 1 -40.21 -2.91 14.41
N GLU A 2 -39.94 -4.08 13.85
CA GLU A 2 -38.57 -4.42 13.41
C GLU A 2 -38.22 -3.54 12.20
N LEU A 3 -37.27 -2.63 12.40
CA LEU A 3 -36.78 -1.71 11.37
C LEU A 3 -35.72 -2.44 10.54
N TYR A 4 -36.18 -3.14 9.51
CA TYR A 4 -35.28 -3.75 8.53
C TYR A 4 -34.70 -2.68 7.60
N LYS A 5 -33.39 -2.76 7.35
CA LYS A 5 -32.71 -1.85 6.41
C LYS A 5 -33.15 -2.17 4.97
N ILE A 6 -33.72 -1.18 4.29
CA ILE A 6 -34.07 -1.27 2.87
C ILE A 6 -32.76 -1.22 2.05
N PRO A 7 -32.61 -2.08 1.01
CA PRO A 7 -31.47 -1.99 0.09
C PRO A 7 -31.39 -0.61 -0.56
N ASN A 8 -30.18 -0.10 -0.77
CA ASN A 8 -29.98 1.07 -1.62
C ASN A 8 -30.31 0.71 -3.08
N ASN A 9 -30.72 1.69 -3.88
CA ASN A 9 -30.93 1.49 -5.32
C ASN A 9 -29.66 1.01 -6.02
N LEU A 10 -29.81 0.32 -7.14
CA LEU A 10 -28.70 -0.11 -7.98
C LEU A 10 -28.06 1.13 -8.63
N SER A 11 -26.78 1.38 -8.36
CA SER A 11 -26.03 2.39 -9.10
C SER A 11 -25.54 1.80 -10.43
N LEU A 12 -25.93 2.44 -11.53
CA LEU A 12 -25.51 2.07 -12.88
C LEU A 12 -24.16 2.68 -13.28
N GLN A 13 -23.56 3.49 -12.40
CA GLN A 13 -22.31 4.20 -12.64
C GLN A 13 -21.10 3.47 -12.02
N GLY A 14 -19.94 3.55 -12.67
CA GLY A 14 -18.71 2.93 -12.18
C GLY A 14 -18.65 1.42 -12.45
N ASN A 15 -18.27 0.62 -11.45
CA ASN A 15 -18.17 -0.83 -11.61
C ASN A 15 -19.56 -1.48 -11.48
N LEU A 16 -20.27 -1.55 -12.61
CA LEU A 16 -21.64 -2.08 -12.70
C LEU A 16 -21.77 -3.51 -12.17
N ALA A 17 -20.80 -4.38 -12.45
CA ALA A 17 -20.78 -5.78 -11.99
C ALA A 17 -20.75 -5.87 -10.45
N GLU A 18 -19.86 -5.10 -9.82
CA GLU A 18 -19.72 -5.07 -8.36
C GLU A 18 -20.94 -4.39 -7.69
N ASN A 19 -21.47 -3.33 -8.30
CA ASN A 19 -22.69 -2.68 -7.84
C ASN A 19 -23.87 -3.65 -7.85
N TRP A 20 -24.04 -4.40 -8.94
CA TRP A 20 -25.04 -5.44 -9.05
C TRP A 20 -24.87 -6.55 -8.01
N ARG A 21 -23.64 -7.04 -7.81
CA ARG A 21 -23.34 -8.06 -6.80
C ARG A 21 -23.79 -7.61 -5.41
N LYS A 22 -23.45 -6.37 -5.00
CA LYS A 22 -23.83 -5.78 -3.71
C LYS A 22 -25.35 -5.59 -3.59
N PHE A 23 -25.98 -5.08 -4.64
CA PHE A 23 -27.42 -4.88 -4.69
C PHE A 23 -28.18 -6.21 -4.56
N LYS A 24 -27.87 -7.19 -5.41
CA LYS A 24 -28.47 -8.52 -5.43
C LYS A 24 -28.36 -9.21 -4.07
N GLN A 25 -27.20 -9.13 -3.43
CA GLN A 25 -27.00 -9.66 -2.07
C GLN A 25 -27.91 -8.97 -1.05
N SER A 26 -27.93 -7.64 -1.06
CA SER A 26 -28.75 -6.84 -0.13
C SER A 26 -30.25 -7.08 -0.32
N PHE A 27 -30.71 -7.18 -1.57
CA PHE A 27 -32.09 -7.51 -1.91
C PHE A 27 -32.50 -8.90 -1.40
N LYS A 28 -31.68 -9.93 -1.62
CA LYS A 28 -31.96 -11.28 -1.11
C LYS A 28 -32.07 -11.33 0.41
N ILE A 29 -31.17 -10.62 1.11
CA ILE A 29 -31.22 -10.51 2.57
C ILE A 29 -32.52 -9.83 3.01
N PHE A 30 -32.90 -8.72 2.38
CA PHE A 30 -34.14 -8.00 2.68
C PHE A 30 -35.39 -8.86 2.48
N MET A 31 -35.48 -9.57 1.35
CA MET A 31 -36.63 -10.44 1.05
C MET A 31 -36.82 -11.51 2.12
N LYS A 32 -35.72 -12.17 2.52
CA LYS A 32 -35.74 -13.21 3.55
C LYS A 32 -36.02 -12.66 4.94
N ALA A 33 -35.38 -11.55 5.32
CA ALA A 33 -35.56 -10.94 6.63
C ALA A 33 -36.98 -10.40 6.85
N THR A 34 -37.65 -9.96 5.78
CA THR A 34 -39.02 -9.42 5.84
C THR A 34 -40.10 -10.46 5.54
N GLY A 35 -39.73 -11.72 5.30
CA GLY A 35 -40.67 -12.80 4.92
C GLY A 35 -41.36 -12.60 3.57
N LYS A 36 -40.86 -11.67 2.73
CA LYS A 36 -41.41 -11.38 1.40
C LYS A 36 -40.97 -12.41 0.36
N ASP A 37 -40.00 -13.24 0.69
CA ASP A 37 -39.58 -14.39 -0.12
C ASP A 37 -40.68 -15.46 -0.27
N ALA A 38 -41.67 -15.50 0.62
CA ALA A 38 -42.83 -16.39 0.53
C ALA A 38 -43.99 -15.87 -0.34
N LYS A 39 -43.88 -14.65 -0.90
CA LYS A 39 -44.91 -14.08 -1.80
C LYS A 39 -44.93 -14.78 -3.17
N ASP A 40 -45.92 -14.47 -4.00
CA ASP A 40 -45.97 -14.90 -5.40
C ASP A 40 -44.94 -14.15 -6.26
N GLY A 41 -44.68 -14.66 -7.47
CA GLY A 41 -43.69 -14.11 -8.39
C GLY A 41 -43.94 -12.64 -8.75
N GLU A 42 -45.18 -12.30 -9.12
CA GLU A 42 -45.56 -10.94 -9.53
C GLU A 42 -45.33 -9.95 -8.39
N THR A 43 -45.75 -10.30 -7.16
CA THR A 43 -45.50 -9.47 -5.98
C THR A 43 -44.00 -9.29 -5.73
N LYS A 44 -43.18 -10.34 -5.89
CA LYS A 44 -41.72 -10.23 -5.73
C LYS A 44 -41.10 -9.31 -6.78
N VAL A 45 -41.55 -9.39 -8.03
CA VAL A 45 -41.10 -8.50 -9.11
C VAL A 45 -41.49 -7.05 -8.80
N ALA A 46 -42.71 -6.80 -8.35
CA ALA A 46 -43.16 -5.46 -7.97
C ALA A 46 -42.30 -4.87 -6.83
N ILE A 47 -41.98 -5.68 -5.81
CA ILE A 47 -41.06 -5.26 -4.73
C ILE A 47 -39.66 -4.97 -5.27
N PHE A 48 -39.14 -5.82 -6.17
CA PHE A 48 -37.82 -5.65 -6.77
C PHE A 48 -37.75 -4.35 -7.57
N LEU A 49 -38.69 -4.09 -8.47
CA LEU A 49 -38.73 -2.88 -9.30
C LEU A 49 -38.93 -1.61 -8.46
N ASN A 50 -39.63 -1.70 -7.32
CA ASN A 50 -39.75 -0.59 -6.39
C ASN A 50 -38.42 -0.25 -5.68
N ILE A 51 -37.58 -1.25 -5.40
CA ILE A 51 -36.32 -1.09 -4.64
C ILE A 51 -35.12 -0.84 -5.55
N ILE A 52 -35.12 -1.36 -6.78
CA ILE A 52 -33.94 -1.29 -7.65
C ILE A 52 -33.62 0.14 -8.12
N GLY A 53 -34.64 1.02 -8.15
CA GLY A 53 -34.51 2.43 -8.50
C GLY A 53 -34.92 2.74 -9.94
N GLU A 54 -35.28 4.00 -10.19
CA GLU A 54 -35.89 4.46 -11.44
C GLU A 54 -35.02 4.21 -12.67
N GLU A 55 -33.72 4.57 -12.62
CA GLU A 55 -32.79 4.34 -13.73
C GLU A 55 -32.72 2.86 -14.15
N ALA A 56 -32.75 1.95 -13.18
CA ALA A 56 -32.73 0.51 -13.45
C ALA A 56 -34.08 0.00 -13.97
N VAL A 57 -35.20 0.60 -13.56
CA VAL A 57 -36.53 0.30 -14.13
C VAL A 57 -36.59 0.74 -15.60
N GLU A 58 -36.01 1.87 -15.97
CA GLU A 58 -35.88 2.27 -17.37
C GLU A 58 -35.12 1.22 -18.18
N VAL A 59 -33.99 0.72 -17.65
CA VAL A 59 -33.24 -0.39 -18.27
C VAL A 59 -34.13 -1.63 -18.44
N PHE A 60 -34.86 -2.05 -17.40
CA PHE A 60 -35.76 -3.20 -17.47
C PHE A 60 -36.83 -3.08 -18.57
N ASN A 61 -37.32 -1.88 -18.83
CA ASN A 61 -38.28 -1.61 -19.89
C ASN A 61 -37.68 -1.79 -21.29
N THR A 62 -36.36 -1.69 -21.43
CA THR A 62 -35.65 -1.93 -22.70
C THR A 62 -35.26 -3.40 -22.92
N MET A 63 -35.37 -4.26 -21.90
CA MET A 63 -34.98 -5.67 -22.00
C MET A 63 -36.01 -6.50 -22.76
N PHE A 64 -35.53 -7.37 -23.66
CA PHE A 64 -36.33 -8.36 -24.39
C PHE A 64 -36.64 -9.57 -23.50
N ILE A 65 -37.67 -9.46 -22.66
CA ILE A 65 -38.15 -10.48 -21.74
C ILE A 65 -39.62 -10.75 -22.07
N SER A 66 -40.03 -12.03 -22.10
CA SER A 66 -41.43 -12.41 -22.34
C SER A 66 -42.34 -11.93 -21.20
N ASP A 67 -43.64 -11.77 -21.48
CA ASP A 67 -44.61 -11.32 -20.45
C ASP A 67 -44.71 -12.31 -19.28
N ASP A 68 -44.54 -13.60 -19.54
CA ASP A 68 -44.51 -14.63 -18.49
C ASP A 68 -43.23 -14.54 -17.65
N ASP A 69 -42.07 -14.38 -18.29
CA ASP A 69 -40.79 -14.23 -17.58
C ASP A 69 -40.74 -12.92 -16.77
N ARG A 70 -41.44 -11.86 -17.20
CA ARG A 70 -41.57 -10.61 -16.43
C ARG A 70 -42.30 -10.78 -15.10
N LYS A 71 -42.97 -11.91 -14.88
CA LYS A 71 -43.68 -12.26 -13.64
C LYS A 71 -42.87 -13.19 -12.74
N ASP A 72 -41.72 -13.66 -13.21
CA ASP A 72 -40.82 -14.53 -12.46
C ASP A 72 -39.62 -13.73 -11.96
N ILE A 73 -39.49 -13.62 -10.64
CA ILE A 73 -38.38 -12.88 -10.02
C ILE A 73 -37.01 -13.45 -10.39
N ASP A 74 -36.88 -14.76 -10.56
CA ASP A 74 -35.61 -15.39 -10.88
C ASP A 74 -35.20 -15.04 -12.32
N LYS A 75 -36.16 -14.97 -13.25
CA LYS A 75 -35.95 -14.51 -14.63
C LYS A 75 -35.61 -13.04 -14.72
N VAL A 76 -36.30 -12.19 -13.95
CA VAL A 76 -35.97 -10.76 -13.87
C VAL A 76 -34.56 -10.56 -13.32
N ILE A 77 -34.18 -11.29 -12.26
CA ILE A 77 -32.81 -11.25 -11.70
C ILE A 77 -31.78 -11.72 -12.72
N GLU A 78 -32.06 -12.80 -13.47
CA GLU A 78 -31.18 -13.32 -14.52
C GLU A 78 -30.94 -12.28 -15.64
N ALA A 79 -32.00 -11.59 -16.07
CA ALA A 79 -31.90 -10.55 -17.08
C ALA A 79 -31.05 -9.35 -16.61
N PHE A 80 -31.25 -8.89 -15.38
CA PHE A 80 -30.39 -7.86 -14.78
C PHE A 80 -28.96 -8.33 -14.57
N GLU A 81 -28.75 -9.61 -14.26
CA GLU A 81 -27.41 -10.17 -14.15
C GLU A 81 -26.70 -10.16 -15.50
N GLY A 82 -27.38 -10.52 -16.59
CA GLY A 82 -26.85 -10.42 -17.96
C GLY A 82 -26.60 -8.98 -18.43
N TYR A 83 -27.38 -8.01 -17.97
CA TYR A 83 -27.17 -6.59 -18.27
C TYR A 83 -26.01 -5.99 -17.45
N CYS A 84 -26.01 -6.24 -16.13
CA CYS A 84 -25.10 -5.58 -15.20
C CYS A 84 -23.71 -6.22 -15.17
N LEU A 85 -23.60 -7.47 -15.59
CA LEU A 85 -22.33 -8.07 -15.94
C LEU A 85 -22.11 -7.76 -17.43
N PRO A 86 -21.40 -6.68 -17.82
CA PRO A 86 -20.86 -6.66 -19.16
C PRO A 86 -20.13 -7.98 -19.37
N LYS A 87 -20.10 -8.49 -20.61
CA LYS A 87 -19.12 -9.50 -21.01
C LYS A 87 -17.75 -8.87 -20.74
N THR A 88 -17.24 -9.01 -19.52
CA THR A 88 -15.88 -8.63 -19.17
C THR A 88 -15.05 -9.33 -20.22
N ASN A 89 -14.26 -8.56 -20.97
CA ASN A 89 -13.35 -9.17 -21.90
C ASN A 89 -12.28 -9.84 -21.05
N VAL A 90 -12.55 -11.07 -20.59
CA VAL A 90 -11.70 -11.81 -19.67
C VAL A 90 -10.29 -11.90 -20.22
N VAL A 91 -10.14 -11.99 -21.54
CA VAL A 91 -8.83 -11.98 -22.21
C VAL A 91 -8.10 -10.66 -21.99
N TYR A 92 -8.80 -9.52 -22.13
CA TYR A 92 -8.23 -8.21 -21.84
C TYR A 92 -7.90 -8.03 -20.35
N GLU A 93 -8.80 -8.40 -19.44
CA GLU A 93 -8.56 -8.32 -17.99
C GLU A 93 -7.33 -9.14 -17.59
N ARG A 94 -7.23 -10.38 -18.08
CA ARG A 94 -6.05 -11.23 -17.87
C ARG A 94 -4.79 -10.64 -18.50
N PHE A 95 -4.90 -9.99 -19.65
CA PHE A 95 -3.77 -9.29 -20.26
C PHE A 95 -3.26 -8.14 -19.38
N VAL A 96 -4.17 -7.32 -18.83
CA VAL A 96 -3.80 -6.24 -17.90
C VAL A 96 -3.18 -6.81 -16.63
N PHE A 97 -3.78 -7.86 -16.05
CA PHE A 97 -3.22 -8.59 -14.90
C PHE A 97 -1.81 -9.11 -15.18
N HIS A 98 -1.59 -9.78 -16.31
CA HIS A 98 -0.28 -10.34 -16.65
C HIS A 98 0.77 -9.29 -17.03
N LYS A 99 0.36 -8.07 -17.40
CA LYS A 99 1.28 -6.94 -17.62
C LYS A 99 1.72 -6.24 -16.33
N ARG A 100 1.07 -6.50 -15.20
CA ARG A 100 1.36 -5.83 -13.94
C ARG A 100 2.64 -6.38 -13.30
N ASN A 101 3.61 -5.50 -13.10
CA ASN A 101 4.87 -5.75 -12.37
C ASN A 101 5.06 -4.68 -11.29
N GLN A 102 5.76 -5.02 -10.21
CA GLN A 102 6.09 -4.10 -9.12
C GLN A 102 6.91 -2.91 -9.67
N CYS A 103 6.46 -1.69 -9.39
CA CYS A 103 7.16 -0.48 -9.79
C CYS A 103 8.37 -0.22 -8.88
N GLU A 104 9.31 0.60 -9.36
CA GLU A 104 10.43 1.05 -8.51
C GLU A 104 9.90 1.85 -7.32
N GLY A 105 10.32 1.47 -6.11
CA GLY A 105 9.90 2.11 -4.86
C GLY A 105 8.48 1.75 -4.39
N GLU A 106 7.73 0.94 -5.15
CA GLU A 106 6.42 0.45 -4.73
C GLU A 106 6.56 -0.61 -3.62
N SER A 107 5.76 -0.49 -2.56
CA SER A 107 5.73 -1.53 -1.52
C SER A 107 5.03 -2.80 -2.01
N PHE A 108 5.44 -3.94 -1.47
CA PHE A 108 4.84 -5.22 -1.78
C PHE A 108 3.33 -5.24 -1.47
N GLU A 109 2.91 -4.56 -0.40
CA GLU A 109 1.50 -4.47 -0.03
C GLU A 109 0.65 -3.72 -1.06
N GLN A 110 1.17 -2.63 -1.63
CA GLN A 110 0.51 -1.92 -2.74
C GLN A 110 0.42 -2.81 -3.98
N PHE A 111 1.52 -3.46 -4.35
CA PHE A 111 1.59 -4.35 -5.49
C PHE A 111 0.60 -5.52 -5.37
N LEU A 112 0.55 -6.18 -4.21
CA LEU A 112 -0.36 -7.29 -3.94
C LEU A 112 -1.83 -6.84 -3.97
N THR A 113 -2.13 -5.66 -3.42
CA THR A 113 -3.48 -5.10 -3.41
C THR A 113 -3.98 -4.87 -4.83
N ASP A 114 -3.14 -4.28 -5.69
CA ASP A 114 -3.46 -4.05 -7.10
C ASP A 114 -3.64 -5.35 -7.87
N LEU A 115 -2.75 -6.34 -7.67
CA LEU A 115 -2.90 -7.65 -8.30
C LEU A 115 -4.20 -8.35 -7.89
N THR A 116 -4.57 -8.27 -6.61
CA THR A 116 -5.81 -8.85 -6.09
C THR A 116 -7.03 -8.17 -6.72
N LYS A 117 -6.98 -6.84 -6.87
CA LYS A 117 -8.02 -6.06 -7.54
C LYS A 117 -8.16 -6.46 -9.00
N LEU A 118 -7.07 -6.57 -9.74
CA LEU A 118 -7.07 -6.99 -11.15
C LEU A 118 -7.55 -8.45 -11.32
N ALA A 119 -7.15 -9.35 -10.41
CA ALA A 119 -7.57 -10.75 -10.47
C ALA A 119 -9.10 -10.92 -10.33
N SER A 120 -9.77 -10.00 -9.61
CA SER A 120 -11.23 -10.07 -9.37
C SER A 120 -12.09 -10.07 -10.64
N THR A 121 -11.58 -9.54 -11.75
CA THR A 121 -12.28 -9.47 -13.05
C THR A 121 -11.76 -10.50 -14.07
N CYS A 122 -10.76 -11.30 -13.71
CA CYS A 122 -10.07 -12.22 -14.62
C CYS A 122 -10.72 -13.60 -14.78
N ASP A 123 -11.80 -13.90 -14.04
CA ASP A 123 -12.46 -15.22 -14.01
C ASP A 123 -11.45 -16.39 -13.91
N PHE A 124 -10.51 -16.32 -12.96
CA PHE A 124 -9.54 -17.40 -12.73
C PHE A 124 -10.16 -18.62 -12.02
N LYS A 125 -11.42 -18.50 -11.58
CA LYS A 125 -12.17 -19.57 -10.90
C LYS A 125 -11.39 -20.08 -9.69
N THR A 126 -11.16 -21.38 -9.61
CA THR A 126 -10.43 -22.04 -8.52
C THR A 126 -8.94 -21.74 -8.51
N LEU A 127 -8.38 -21.13 -9.56
CA LEU A 127 -6.95 -20.83 -9.69
C LEU A 127 -6.59 -19.40 -9.27
N ASN A 128 -7.52 -18.65 -8.66
CA ASN A 128 -7.32 -17.24 -8.38
C ASN A 128 -6.07 -16.98 -7.51
N GLU A 129 -5.85 -17.78 -6.47
CA GLU A 129 -4.69 -17.62 -5.59
C GLU A 129 -3.38 -17.99 -6.28
N GLU A 130 -3.38 -19.05 -7.07
CA GLU A 130 -2.23 -19.50 -7.85
C GLU A 130 -1.83 -18.47 -8.89
N MET A 131 -2.80 -17.84 -9.56
CA MET A 131 -2.52 -16.80 -10.55
C MET A 131 -1.90 -15.57 -9.90
N ILE A 132 -2.41 -15.13 -8.75
CA ILE A 132 -1.82 -14.02 -7.99
C ILE A 132 -0.41 -14.39 -7.54
N ARG A 133 -0.21 -15.60 -6.96
CA ARG A 133 1.10 -16.10 -6.56
C ARG A 133 2.09 -16.06 -7.72
N ASP A 134 1.73 -16.65 -8.86
CA ASP A 134 2.61 -16.75 -10.02
C ASP A 134 2.94 -15.36 -10.59
N ARG A 135 1.97 -14.45 -10.61
CA ARG A 135 2.18 -13.06 -11.03
C ARG A 135 3.08 -12.28 -10.09
N VAL A 136 2.99 -12.53 -8.77
CA VAL A 136 3.95 -11.98 -7.79
C VAL A 136 5.35 -12.50 -8.09
N VAL A 137 5.54 -13.82 -8.20
CA VAL A 137 6.86 -14.40 -8.49
C VAL A 137 7.47 -13.83 -9.77
N LEU A 138 6.66 -13.67 -10.83
CA LEU A 138 7.14 -13.11 -12.10
C LEU A 138 7.34 -11.59 -12.09
N GLY A 139 6.66 -10.86 -11.20
CA GLY A 139 6.54 -9.40 -11.25
C GLY A 139 7.23 -8.64 -10.12
N VAL A 140 7.79 -9.31 -9.10
CA VAL A 140 8.61 -8.64 -8.07
C VAL A 140 9.85 -8.00 -8.68
N GLN A 141 10.24 -6.84 -8.16
CA GLN A 141 11.35 -6.05 -8.70
C GLN A 141 12.73 -6.59 -8.27
N ASP A 142 12.83 -7.16 -7.06
CA ASP A 142 14.10 -7.64 -6.50
C ASP A 142 14.40 -9.09 -6.93
N LEU A 143 15.48 -9.28 -7.67
CA LEU A 143 15.88 -10.60 -8.19
C LEU A 143 16.24 -11.61 -7.09
N ASN A 144 16.76 -11.16 -5.94
CA ASN A 144 17.06 -12.08 -4.84
C ASN A 144 15.78 -12.58 -4.17
N LEU A 145 14.77 -11.71 -4.06
CA LEU A 145 13.44 -12.11 -3.62
C LEU A 145 12.82 -13.09 -4.62
N GLN A 146 12.89 -12.79 -5.91
CA GLN A 146 12.39 -13.70 -6.95
C GLN A 146 13.06 -15.08 -6.88
N GLU A 147 14.39 -15.12 -6.76
CA GLU A 147 15.14 -16.36 -6.58
C GLU A 147 14.69 -17.13 -5.34
N LYS A 148 14.52 -16.44 -4.20
CA LYS A 148 14.07 -17.05 -2.95
C LYS A 148 12.68 -17.68 -3.09
N LEU A 149 11.76 -17.01 -3.78
CA LEU A 149 10.42 -17.52 -4.04
C LEU A 149 10.49 -18.77 -4.93
N LEU A 150 11.27 -18.76 -6.01
CA LEU A 150 11.42 -19.90 -6.93
C LEU A 150 12.03 -21.14 -6.27
N ARG A 151 12.90 -20.96 -5.27
CA ARG A 151 13.51 -22.07 -4.51
C ARG A 151 12.60 -22.62 -3.40
N THR A 152 11.47 -21.99 -3.12
CA THR A 152 10.61 -22.39 -1.99
C THR A 152 9.65 -23.51 -2.41
N GLU A 153 9.80 -24.68 -1.80
CA GLU A 153 8.92 -25.82 -2.04
C GLU A 153 7.51 -25.60 -1.44
N GLY A 154 6.48 -26.06 -2.16
CA GLY A 154 5.09 -25.93 -1.72
C GLY A 154 4.68 -24.47 -1.49
N LEU A 155 5.08 -23.58 -2.40
CA LEU A 155 4.79 -22.15 -2.34
C LEU A 155 3.29 -21.89 -2.57
N THR A 156 2.63 -21.40 -1.53
CA THR A 156 1.24 -20.92 -1.56
C THR A 156 1.23 -19.39 -1.65
N LEU A 157 0.07 -18.79 -1.97
CA LEU A 157 -0.08 -17.34 -1.92
C LEU A 157 0.24 -16.80 -0.51
N GLN A 158 -0.28 -17.45 0.54
CA GLN A 158 -0.01 -17.08 1.92
C GLN A 158 1.49 -17.06 2.26
N LYS A 159 2.22 -18.15 1.94
CA LYS A 159 3.68 -18.21 2.16
C LYS A 159 4.43 -17.15 1.34
N THR A 160 3.97 -16.87 0.12
CA THR A 160 4.54 -15.83 -0.74
C THR A 160 4.46 -14.46 -0.07
N VAL A 161 3.29 -14.13 0.49
CA VAL A 161 3.06 -12.87 1.23
C VAL A 161 3.99 -12.76 2.44
N GLU A 162 4.11 -13.82 3.23
CA GLU A 162 4.99 -13.86 4.40
C GLU A 162 6.47 -13.63 4.03
N ILE A 163 6.96 -14.32 2.98
CA ILE A 163 8.33 -14.18 2.49
C ILE A 163 8.58 -12.75 1.99
N CYS A 164 7.67 -12.18 1.20
CA CYS A 164 7.84 -10.84 0.64
C CYS A 164 7.85 -9.76 1.74
N LYS A 165 6.93 -9.84 2.71
CA LYS A 165 6.89 -8.92 3.86
C LYS A 165 8.16 -9.03 4.72
N ALA A 166 8.60 -10.26 5.03
CA ALA A 166 9.84 -10.47 5.79
C ALA A 166 11.08 -9.94 5.05
N PHE A 167 11.11 -10.08 3.73
CA PHE A 167 12.18 -9.56 2.88
C PHE A 167 12.23 -8.02 2.90
N GLU A 168 11.10 -7.33 2.74
CA GLU A 168 11.05 -5.86 2.81
C GLU A 168 11.51 -5.33 4.17
N ILE A 169 11.02 -5.93 5.26
CA ILE A 169 11.42 -5.57 6.63
C ILE A 169 12.94 -5.75 6.80
N THR A 170 13.47 -6.90 6.37
CA THR A 170 14.90 -7.21 6.49
C THR A 170 15.73 -6.25 5.64
N LYS A 171 15.29 -5.93 4.42
CA LYS A 171 15.97 -4.99 3.52
C LYS A 171 16.06 -3.59 4.15
N GLU A 172 14.99 -3.13 4.80
CA GLU A 172 14.98 -1.85 5.51
C GLU A 172 15.89 -1.86 6.75
N GLN A 173 15.82 -2.91 7.57
CA GLN A 173 16.71 -3.09 8.72
C GLN A 173 18.19 -3.14 8.30
N MET A 174 18.51 -3.79 7.18
CA MET A 174 19.88 -3.87 6.67
C MET A 174 20.42 -2.52 6.18
N LYS A 175 19.56 -1.60 5.70
CA LYS A 175 19.98 -0.22 5.43
C LYS A 175 20.42 0.48 6.71
N GLN A 176 19.65 0.32 7.80
CA GLN A 176 19.97 0.89 9.12
C GLN A 176 21.23 0.29 9.76
N ILE A 177 21.56 -0.96 9.43
CA ILE A 177 22.80 -1.61 9.90
C ILE A 177 24.02 -1.06 9.14
N LYS A 178 23.89 -0.85 7.82
CA LYS A 178 25.00 -0.40 6.96
C LYS A 178 25.31 1.09 7.07
N ASP A 179 24.37 1.91 7.54
CA ASP A 179 24.58 3.32 7.81
C ASP A 179 24.52 3.63 9.32
N PRO A 180 25.67 3.72 10.01
CA PRO A 180 25.72 3.98 11.45
C PRO A 180 25.15 5.34 11.86
N GLN A 181 24.97 6.30 10.93
CA GLN A 181 24.53 7.66 11.26
C GLN A 181 23.01 7.78 11.47
N LEU A 182 22.21 6.79 11.09
CA LEU A 182 20.75 6.78 11.30
C LEU A 182 20.33 6.22 12.67
N ARG A 183 21.29 5.82 13.54
CA ARG A 183 21.00 5.33 14.90
C ARG A 183 20.71 6.48 15.88
N SER A 184 19.58 7.17 15.73
CA SER A 184 19.05 8.00 16.81
C SER A 184 18.30 7.12 17.82
N VAL A 185 19.05 6.43 18.69
CA VAL A 185 18.47 5.74 19.84
C VAL A 185 18.18 6.78 20.92
N ASN A 186 16.90 6.99 21.23
CA ASN A 186 16.42 7.76 22.37
C ASN A 186 17.15 7.34 23.65
N LYS A 187 18.19 8.09 24.06
CA LYS A 187 18.78 7.98 25.39
C LYS A 187 17.80 8.59 26.38
N ILE A 188 16.97 7.75 27.00
CA ILE A 188 16.21 8.11 28.20
C ILE A 188 17.24 8.31 29.33
N ALA A 189 17.61 9.56 29.57
CA ALA A 189 18.43 9.93 30.71
C ALA A 189 17.58 9.87 31.98
N ASN A 190 17.66 8.74 32.71
CA ASN A 190 17.17 8.63 34.07
C ASN A 190 17.93 9.62 34.96
N LYS A 191 17.26 10.72 35.37
CA LYS A 191 17.75 11.62 36.41
C LYS A 191 17.52 10.98 37.79
N LYS A 192 18.60 10.74 38.55
CA LYS A 192 18.53 10.60 40.01
C LYS A 192 19.35 11.72 40.70
N PRO A 193 18.96 12.13 41.92
CA PRO A 193 19.27 13.45 42.46
C PRO A 193 20.65 13.53 43.14
N MET A 194 21.25 14.71 43.06
CA MET A 194 22.57 15.07 43.57
C MET A 194 22.47 15.58 45.01
N GLU A 195 23.16 14.94 45.95
CA GLU A 195 23.55 15.56 47.23
C GLU A 195 25.05 15.83 47.26
N LYS A 196 25.38 17.02 47.73
CA LYS A 196 26.66 17.72 47.64
C LYS A 196 27.61 17.25 48.75
N THR A 197 28.91 17.16 48.45
CA THR A 197 29.97 18.06 49.01
C THR A 197 31.38 17.51 48.75
N GLY A 198 32.32 18.40 48.38
CA GLY A 198 33.75 18.21 48.68
C GLY A 198 34.76 18.33 47.52
N ASN A 199 35.09 19.56 47.16
CA ASN A 199 36.36 20.08 46.61
C ASN A 199 37.07 19.50 45.35
N THR A 200 37.00 20.33 44.31
CA THR A 200 38.13 20.95 43.58
C THR A 200 39.11 20.06 42.80
N SER A 201 38.78 19.84 41.52
CA SER A 201 39.79 19.86 40.45
C SER A 201 39.15 20.30 39.12
N ASN A 202 39.77 21.30 38.49
CA ASN A 202 39.36 21.91 37.24
C ASN A 202 39.49 20.92 36.07
N GLN A 203 38.39 20.62 35.37
CA GLN A 203 38.42 20.15 33.99
C GLN A 203 37.59 21.11 33.13
N SER A 204 38.29 22.06 32.52
CA SER A 204 37.71 23.00 31.57
C SER A 204 37.50 22.34 30.21
N SER A 205 36.29 22.53 29.71
CA SER A 205 35.79 22.25 28.37
C SER A 205 36.80 22.40 27.23
N ASN A 206 37.02 21.33 26.49
CA ASN A 206 37.79 21.32 25.25
C ASN A 206 36.91 21.81 24.08
N ARG A 207 36.63 23.13 24.02
CA ARG A 207 36.15 23.78 22.79
C ARG A 207 37.39 24.29 22.05
N LYS A 208 37.69 23.72 20.89
CA LYS A 208 38.72 24.28 19.99
C LYS A 208 38.20 25.64 19.50
N GLU A 209 38.78 26.73 19.98
CA GLU A 209 38.50 28.07 19.45
C GLU A 209 39.16 28.19 18.07
N GLU A 210 38.34 28.09 17.03
CA GLU A 210 38.73 28.43 15.67
C GLU A 210 38.64 29.95 15.47
N PHE A 211 39.63 30.54 14.82
CA PHE A 211 39.67 31.98 14.53
C PHE A 211 39.99 32.24 13.05
N LYS A 212 39.57 33.41 12.55
CA LYS A 212 39.90 33.84 11.19
C LYS A 212 41.37 34.30 11.13
N CYS A 213 42.20 33.55 10.43
CA CYS A 213 43.62 33.86 10.31
C CYS A 213 43.86 35.13 9.48
N LYS A 214 44.48 36.15 10.06
CA LYS A 214 44.78 37.44 9.38
C LYS A 214 45.66 37.31 8.13
N ARG A 215 46.40 36.19 7.96
CA ARG A 215 47.36 36.02 6.87
C ARG A 215 46.84 35.15 5.72
N CYS A 216 46.19 34.02 6.00
CA CYS A 216 45.60 33.17 4.94
C CYS A 216 44.10 33.41 4.73
N GLN A 217 43.47 34.22 5.61
CA GLN A 217 42.06 34.60 5.61
C GLN A 217 41.07 33.42 5.77
N ARG A 218 41.56 32.23 6.09
CA ARG A 218 40.75 31.03 6.42
C ARG A 218 40.55 30.90 7.93
N THR A 219 39.51 30.19 8.33
CA THR A 219 39.22 29.88 9.73
C THR A 219 39.84 28.53 10.08
N HIS A 220 40.71 28.49 11.09
CA HIS A 220 41.36 27.27 11.58
C HIS A 220 41.85 27.47 13.02
N GLY A 221 42.26 26.39 13.69
CA GLY A 221 42.82 26.45 15.05
C GLY A 221 44.23 27.03 15.12
N PRO A 222 44.76 27.30 16.32
CA PRO A 222 46.14 27.72 16.51
C PRO A 222 47.13 26.74 15.86
N ARG A 223 48.11 27.25 15.11
CA ARG A 223 49.17 26.47 14.43
C ARG A 223 48.73 25.56 13.26
N GLU A 224 47.48 25.64 12.82
CA GLU A 224 46.96 24.89 11.66
C GLU A 224 47.04 25.65 10.33
N CYS A 225 47.68 26.83 10.30
CA CYS A 225 47.84 27.61 9.08
C CYS A 225 48.81 26.90 8.11
N PRO A 226 48.50 26.76 6.81
CA PRO A 226 49.40 26.17 5.82
C PRO A 226 50.77 26.86 5.69
N ALA A 227 50.86 28.12 6.13
CA ALA A 227 52.10 28.89 6.17
C ALA A 227 52.87 28.76 7.50
N TYR A 228 52.31 28.09 8.51
CA TYR A 228 52.94 27.88 9.82
C TYR A 228 54.15 26.93 9.68
N GLY A 229 55.32 27.37 10.13
CA GLY A 229 56.55 26.56 10.06
C GLY A 229 57.18 26.44 8.66
N VAL A 230 56.59 27.05 7.64
CA VAL A 230 57.18 27.08 6.29
C VAL A 230 58.21 28.21 6.20
N ARG A 231 59.36 27.93 5.60
CA ARG A 231 60.43 28.92 5.36
C ARG A 231 60.05 29.82 4.19
N CYS A 232 60.09 31.14 4.40
CA CYS A 232 59.81 32.09 3.33
C CYS A 232 60.89 32.02 2.24
N ARG A 233 60.50 31.84 0.98
CA ARG A 233 61.44 31.72 -0.15
C ARG A 233 62.13 33.05 -0.53
N LEU A 234 61.65 34.18 -0.01
CA LEU A 234 62.20 35.52 -0.28
C LEU A 234 63.19 36.00 0.79
N CYS A 235 62.96 35.67 2.07
CA CYS A 235 63.79 36.16 3.18
C CYS A 235 64.44 35.07 4.04
N GLY A 236 64.19 33.79 3.74
CA GLY A 236 64.87 32.65 4.39
C GLY A 236 64.50 32.37 5.85
N ASN A 237 63.72 33.25 6.49
CA ASN A 237 63.28 33.08 7.87
C ASN A 237 62.09 32.11 8.00
N LEU A 238 62.04 31.39 9.12
CA LEU A 238 60.91 30.55 9.49
C LEU A 238 59.72 31.44 9.88
N ILE A 239 58.55 31.10 9.34
CA ILE A 239 57.31 31.75 9.75
C ILE A 239 56.85 31.11 11.08
N ALA A 240 57.38 31.63 12.19
CA ALA A 240 56.89 31.33 13.53
C ALA A 240 55.85 32.39 13.93
N PHE A 241 54.69 31.96 14.43
CA PHE A 241 53.64 32.87 14.90
C PHE A 241 53.55 32.77 16.42
N SER A 242 53.90 33.85 17.12
CA SER A 242 53.48 34.10 18.51
C SER A 242 52.00 34.43 18.51
N ALA A 243 51.25 33.82 19.42
CA ALA A 243 49.87 34.18 19.68
C ALA A 243 49.87 35.38 20.61
N GLU A 244 49.44 36.53 20.10
CA GLU A 244 48.87 37.64 20.87
C GLU A 244 47.47 37.92 20.32
#